data_AF-A0A8J8FXU3-F1
#
_entry.id   AF-A0A8J8FXU3-F1
#
_cell.length_a   1.000
_cell.length_b   1.000
_cell.length_c   1.000
_cell.angle_alpha   90.00
_cell.angle_beta   90.00
_cell.angle_gamma   90.00
#
_symmetry.space_group_name_H-M   'P 1'
#
loop_
_entity.id
_entity.type
_entity.pdbx_description
1 polymer ?
#
loop_
_entity_poly.entity_id
_entity_poly.type
_entity_poly.pdbx_seq_one_letter_code
_entity_poly.pdbx_strand_id
1 'polypeptide(L)'
;MTKVKIFWDPRGYTLDSVGQKDFLKTTDGDTPYVSISIRMLSVDTPEVHYPGNENPKNHDGKFKELADWIKEKKAPINPGLGDYLQKKLATGKAGTLQKEQGELATKEFEKLLDRKLTKPDGRKRKVFLRTADENFDQYGRLLAYIAPSYTKTERNALSYKEMATFNLLMIESGWGASFPIYPSLPKYKDLVLLQEAAKNAFNNKSGAWKNPNTLTGYEFRMCHRLWKVTKKLVDGDNLNSYEKYGWVERYCFDMTTLTIYEPQEYYKVKPYNRIFIWPKDVHLAVGKLNLKPED
;
A
#
# COMPACT_ATOMS: atom_id res chain seq x y z
N MET A 1 48.46 20.14 -4.23
CA MET A 1 47.14 19.80 -3.68
C MET A 1 47.34 19.13 -2.33
N THR A 2 46.68 19.63 -1.29
CA THR A 2 46.75 19.08 0.07
C THR A 2 46.03 17.73 0.12
N LYS A 3 46.64 16.71 0.72
CA LYS A 3 46.02 15.37 0.84
C LYS A 3 44.92 15.39 1.90
N VAL A 4 43.69 15.04 1.50
CA VAL A 4 42.57 14.77 2.41
C VAL A 4 42.91 13.50 3.21
N LYS A 5 42.93 13.61 4.55
CA LYS A 5 43.32 12.50 5.46
C LYS A 5 42.14 11.65 5.94
N ILE A 6 40.92 12.02 5.58
CA ILE A 6 39.71 11.31 5.98
C ILE A 6 39.42 10.24 4.92
N PHE A 7 39.40 8.98 5.35
CA PHE A 7 38.97 7.84 4.54
C PHE A 7 37.56 7.43 4.98
N TRP A 8 36.55 8.03 4.35
CA TRP A 8 35.14 7.82 4.64
C TRP A 8 34.34 7.82 3.34
N ASP A 9 33.57 6.76 3.11
CA ASP A 9 32.72 6.60 1.92
C ASP A 9 31.30 6.19 2.34
N PRO A 10 30.39 7.15 2.54
CA PRO A 10 29.02 6.86 2.96
C PRO A 10 28.20 6.34 1.78
N ARG A 11 27.43 5.26 2.00
CA ARG A 11 26.59 4.61 0.97
C ARG A 11 25.57 5.54 0.28
N GLY A 12 25.15 6.63 0.93
CA GLY A 12 24.20 7.60 0.38
C GLY A 12 22.83 7.02 0.03
N TYR A 13 21.96 7.84 -0.55
CA TYR A 13 20.67 7.41 -1.11
C TYR A 13 20.30 8.25 -2.34
N THR A 14 19.94 7.60 -3.44
CA THR A 14 19.58 8.28 -4.70
C THR A 14 18.05 8.36 -4.83
N LEU A 15 17.51 9.58 -4.93
CA LEU A 15 16.06 9.81 -4.99
C LEU A 15 15.46 9.68 -6.40
N ASP A 16 16.29 9.55 -7.43
CA ASP A 16 15.88 9.66 -8.85
C ASP A 16 15.43 8.33 -9.49
N SER A 17 15.18 7.29 -8.70
CA SER A 17 14.79 5.97 -9.21
C SER A 17 13.39 5.89 -9.85
N VAL A 18 12.51 6.87 -9.62
CA VAL A 18 11.17 6.97 -10.29
C VAL A 18 11.16 8.07 -11.37
N GLY A 19 12.32 8.63 -11.68
CA GLY A 19 12.47 9.71 -12.65
C GLY A 19 13.12 10.95 -12.04
N GLN A 20 13.44 11.88 -12.93
CA GLN A 20 14.08 13.16 -12.61
C GLN A 20 13.18 14.00 -11.70
N LYS A 21 13.79 14.84 -10.86
CA LYS A 21 13.08 15.81 -10.02
C LYS A 21 13.11 17.17 -10.67
N ASP A 22 11.97 17.85 -10.63
CA ASP A 22 11.88 19.22 -11.11
C ASP A 22 12.49 20.13 -10.05
N PHE A 23 13.40 20.98 -10.49
CA PHE A 23 13.78 22.14 -9.69
C PHE A 23 12.61 23.11 -9.61
N LEU A 24 12.23 23.52 -8.41
CA LEU A 24 11.09 24.41 -8.19
C LEU A 24 11.56 25.85 -7.96
N LYS A 25 12.48 26.06 -7.02
CA LYS A 25 13.04 27.39 -6.68
C LYS A 25 14.22 27.25 -5.72
N THR A 26 14.92 28.34 -5.48
CA THR A 26 15.94 28.46 -4.44
C THR A 26 15.51 29.52 -3.42
N THR A 27 15.80 29.31 -2.14
CA THR A 27 15.65 30.37 -1.12
C THR A 27 16.98 31.06 -0.85
N ASP A 28 18.05 30.29 -0.65
CA ASP A 28 19.42 30.75 -0.43
C ASP A 28 20.43 29.78 -1.09
N GLY A 29 21.73 30.07 -1.02
CA GLY A 29 22.77 29.35 -1.75
C GLY A 29 22.87 27.84 -1.45
N ASP A 30 22.27 27.36 -0.36
CA ASP A 30 22.32 25.99 0.14
C ASP A 30 20.94 25.32 0.29
N THR A 31 19.83 26.03 0.03
CA THR A 31 18.46 25.48 0.14
C THR A 31 17.65 25.57 -1.16
N PRO A 32 17.87 24.65 -2.11
CA PRO A 32 16.98 24.46 -3.26
C PRO A 32 15.71 23.68 -2.86
N TYR A 33 14.62 23.99 -3.55
CA TYR A 33 13.35 23.26 -3.49
C TYR A 33 13.21 22.43 -4.75
N VAL A 34 12.93 21.13 -4.59
CA VAL A 34 12.70 20.19 -5.69
C VAL A 34 11.35 19.49 -5.54
N SER A 35 10.78 19.02 -6.64
CA SER A 35 9.60 18.16 -6.60
C SER A 35 9.97 16.78 -6.08
N ILE A 36 9.15 16.24 -5.15
CA ILE A 36 9.30 14.86 -4.68
C ILE A 36 7.95 14.19 -4.61
N SER A 37 7.90 12.94 -5.08
CA SER A 37 6.69 12.12 -4.99
C SER A 37 6.56 11.52 -3.59
N ILE A 38 5.34 11.50 -3.09
CA ILE A 38 5.01 10.98 -1.75
C ILE A 38 4.23 9.68 -1.92
N ARG A 39 4.69 8.62 -1.25
CA ARG A 39 3.91 7.40 -1.05
C ARG A 39 3.21 7.49 0.29
N MET A 40 1.89 7.63 0.26
CA MET A 40 1.06 7.64 1.46
C MET A 40 1.21 6.32 2.23
N LEU A 41 1.66 6.39 3.47
CA LEU A 41 1.81 5.27 4.37
C LEU A 41 0.48 4.65 4.81
N SER A 42 0.51 3.34 5.11
CA SER A 42 -0.59 2.56 5.70
C SER A 42 -1.90 2.49 4.89
N VAL A 43 -1.89 2.97 3.65
CA VAL A 43 -3.03 2.91 2.73
C VAL A 43 -2.58 2.31 1.40
N ASP A 44 -3.45 1.50 0.81
CA ASP A 44 -3.25 0.91 -0.50
C ASP A 44 -4.48 1.11 -1.37
N THR A 45 -4.36 1.99 -2.38
CA THR A 45 -5.44 2.32 -3.31
C THR A 45 -5.37 1.42 -4.56
N PRO A 46 -6.50 1.15 -5.23
CA PRO A 46 -6.49 0.56 -6.55
C PRO A 46 -5.65 1.39 -7.52
N GLU A 47 -4.94 0.71 -8.42
CA GLU A 47 -3.95 1.32 -9.32
C GLU A 47 -4.57 1.63 -10.68
N VAL A 48 -4.25 2.81 -11.22
CA VAL A 48 -4.63 3.21 -12.58
C VAL A 48 -3.65 2.75 -13.66
N HIS A 49 -2.44 2.33 -13.23
CA HIS A 49 -1.36 1.81 -14.05
C HIS A 49 -0.62 0.72 -13.25
N TYR A 50 -0.46 -0.47 -13.83
CA TYR A 50 0.38 -1.55 -13.28
C TYR A 50 0.52 -2.72 -14.28
N PRO A 51 1.68 -3.39 -14.38
CA PRO A 51 2.97 -2.97 -13.84
C PRO A 51 3.55 -1.78 -14.62
N GLY A 52 4.27 -0.89 -13.93
CA GLY A 52 4.76 0.35 -14.55
C GLY A 52 3.59 1.19 -15.09
N ASN A 53 3.63 1.51 -16.38
CA ASN A 53 2.63 2.33 -17.05
C ASN A 53 1.51 1.53 -17.75
N GLU A 54 1.52 0.18 -17.64
CA GLU A 54 0.52 -0.67 -18.30
C GLU A 54 -0.89 -0.41 -17.78
N ASN A 55 -1.88 -0.49 -18.67
CA ASN A 55 -3.29 -0.35 -18.32
C ASN A 55 -3.78 -1.63 -17.60
N PRO A 56 -4.31 -1.55 -16.36
CA PRO A 56 -4.78 -2.72 -15.63
C PRO A 56 -5.82 -3.57 -16.38
N LYS A 57 -6.63 -2.95 -17.26
CA LYS A 57 -7.60 -3.63 -18.14
C LYS A 57 -6.97 -4.75 -18.98
N ASN A 58 -5.72 -4.57 -19.39
CA ASN A 58 -5.01 -5.54 -20.23
C ASN A 58 -4.68 -6.85 -19.49
N HIS A 59 -4.92 -6.92 -18.18
CA HIS A 59 -4.69 -8.14 -17.38
C HIS A 59 -5.96 -8.99 -17.20
N ASP A 60 -7.12 -8.57 -17.71
CA ASP A 60 -8.37 -9.33 -17.56
C ASP A 60 -8.26 -10.76 -18.11
N GLY A 61 -7.73 -10.92 -19.33
CA GLY A 61 -7.49 -12.24 -19.93
C GLY A 61 -6.49 -13.08 -19.13
N LYS A 62 -5.38 -12.47 -18.70
CA LYS A 62 -4.35 -13.11 -17.86
C LYS A 62 -4.93 -13.60 -16.54
N PHE A 63 -5.81 -12.80 -15.92
CA PHE A 63 -6.42 -13.14 -14.64
C PHE A 63 -7.51 -14.19 -14.78
N LYS A 64 -8.25 -14.21 -15.89
CA LYS A 64 -9.17 -15.30 -16.21
C LYS A 64 -8.42 -16.61 -16.39
N GLU A 65 -7.33 -16.60 -17.15
CA GLU A 65 -6.44 -17.75 -17.34
C GLU A 65 -5.86 -18.23 -16.01
N LEU A 66 -5.40 -17.30 -15.15
CA LEU A 66 -4.92 -17.65 -13.82
C LEU A 66 -6.01 -18.32 -12.98
N ALA A 67 -7.26 -17.84 -13.03
CA ALA A 67 -8.37 -18.46 -12.31
C ALA A 67 -8.60 -19.92 -12.74
N ASP A 68 -8.43 -20.21 -14.03
CA ASP A 68 -8.55 -21.56 -14.57
C ASP A 68 -7.38 -22.45 -14.10
N TRP A 69 -6.13 -21.94 -14.12
CA TRP A 69 -4.98 -22.67 -13.57
C TRP A 69 -5.05 -22.92 -12.06
N ILE A 70 -5.64 -22.00 -11.29
CA ILE A 70 -5.90 -22.23 -9.86
C ILE A 70 -6.87 -23.40 -9.69
N LYS A 71 -7.96 -23.41 -10.47
CA LYS A 71 -8.96 -24.49 -10.44
C LYS A 71 -8.36 -25.84 -10.85
N GLU A 72 -7.48 -25.84 -11.84
CA GLU A 72 -6.73 -27.01 -12.32
C GLU A 72 -5.55 -27.41 -11.41
N LYS A 73 -5.30 -26.69 -10.32
CA LYS A 73 -4.18 -26.90 -9.39
C LYS A 73 -2.80 -26.82 -10.05
N LYS A 74 -2.67 -26.00 -11.10
CA LYS A 74 -1.40 -25.74 -11.82
C LYS A 74 -0.62 -24.56 -11.21
N ALA A 75 -1.32 -23.62 -10.56
CA ALA A 75 -0.68 -22.47 -9.91
C ALA A 75 0.03 -22.88 -8.60
N PRO A 76 1.22 -22.34 -8.28
CA PRO A 76 1.95 -22.63 -7.04
C PRO A 76 1.39 -21.84 -5.85
N ILE A 77 0.12 -22.09 -5.54
CA ILE A 77 -0.68 -21.42 -4.52
C ILE A 77 -1.35 -22.47 -3.62
N ASN A 78 -1.48 -22.19 -2.33
CA ASN A 78 -2.20 -23.06 -1.41
C ASN A 78 -3.70 -23.07 -1.76
N PRO A 79 -4.43 -24.15 -1.42
CA PRO A 79 -5.84 -24.26 -1.81
C PRO A 79 -6.71 -23.12 -1.26
N GLY A 80 -6.49 -22.70 -0.02
CA GLY A 80 -7.34 -21.68 0.63
C GLY A 80 -7.22 -20.29 0.03
N LEU A 81 -6.00 -19.82 -0.27
CA LEU A 81 -5.81 -18.56 -1.00
C LEU A 81 -6.25 -18.71 -2.46
N GLY A 82 -6.06 -19.90 -3.05
CA GLY A 82 -6.58 -20.24 -4.37
C GLY A 82 -8.09 -20.01 -4.45
N ASP A 83 -8.87 -20.63 -3.56
CA ASP A 83 -10.33 -20.48 -3.50
C ASP A 83 -10.77 -19.04 -3.23
N TYR A 84 -10.02 -18.31 -2.39
CA TYR A 84 -10.27 -16.90 -2.11
C TYR A 84 -10.12 -16.02 -3.35
N LEU A 85 -9.04 -16.20 -4.12
CA LEU A 85 -8.74 -15.38 -5.29
C LEU A 85 -9.54 -15.83 -6.52
N GLN A 86 -9.71 -17.14 -6.72
CA GLN A 86 -10.35 -17.72 -7.90
C GLN A 86 -11.73 -17.11 -8.15
N LYS A 87 -12.53 -16.93 -7.10
CA LYS A 87 -13.89 -16.33 -7.18
C LYS A 87 -13.86 -14.92 -7.79
N LYS A 88 -12.86 -14.12 -7.43
CA LYS A 88 -12.70 -12.74 -7.91
C LYS A 88 -12.16 -12.70 -9.34
N LEU A 89 -11.18 -13.55 -9.64
CA LEU A 89 -10.48 -13.60 -10.91
C LEU A 89 -11.30 -14.24 -12.04
N ALA A 90 -12.12 -15.26 -11.72
CA ALA A 90 -12.93 -16.00 -12.69
C ALA A 90 -13.97 -15.13 -13.41
N THR A 91 -14.27 -13.93 -12.88
CA THR A 91 -15.13 -12.94 -13.52
C THR A 91 -14.59 -12.44 -14.86
N GLY A 92 -13.26 -12.54 -15.08
CA GLY A 92 -12.59 -11.99 -16.26
C GLY A 92 -12.63 -10.46 -16.35
N LYS A 93 -12.93 -9.77 -15.23
CA LYS A 93 -13.04 -8.30 -15.17
C LYS A 93 -12.22 -7.66 -14.05
N ALA A 94 -11.32 -8.40 -13.42
CA ALA A 94 -10.55 -7.93 -12.28
C ALA A 94 -9.58 -6.78 -12.64
N GLY A 95 -8.98 -6.80 -13.82
CA GLY A 95 -8.22 -5.70 -14.44
C GLY A 95 -9.07 -4.47 -14.73
N THR A 96 -10.23 -4.68 -15.35
CA THR A 96 -11.20 -3.60 -15.59
C THR A 96 -11.68 -2.94 -14.30
N LEU A 97 -12.05 -3.76 -13.31
CA LEU A 97 -12.50 -3.26 -12.01
C LEU A 97 -11.40 -2.48 -11.29
N GLN A 98 -10.16 -2.97 -11.31
CA GLN A 98 -9.00 -2.25 -10.73
C GLN A 98 -8.85 -0.86 -11.33
N LYS A 99 -8.89 -0.75 -12.66
CA LYS A 99 -8.75 0.54 -13.37
C LYS A 99 -9.86 1.50 -13.01
N GLU A 100 -11.12 1.06 -13.08
CA GLU A 100 -12.29 1.88 -12.77
C GLU A 100 -12.26 2.36 -11.31
N GLN A 101 -11.93 1.47 -10.38
CA GLN A 101 -11.80 1.83 -8.96
C GLN A 101 -10.62 2.77 -8.70
N GLY A 102 -9.50 2.62 -9.43
CA GLY A 102 -8.36 3.53 -9.31
C GLY A 102 -8.69 4.94 -9.78
N GLU A 103 -9.46 5.07 -10.86
CA GLU A 103 -9.94 6.37 -11.35
C GLU A 103 -10.93 7.01 -10.37
N LEU A 104 -11.82 6.22 -9.77
CA LEU A 104 -12.75 6.70 -8.74
C LEU A 104 -12.03 7.10 -7.45
N ALA A 105 -11.02 6.32 -7.03
CA ALA A 105 -10.18 6.64 -5.89
C ALA A 105 -9.40 7.95 -6.12
N THR A 106 -8.88 8.17 -7.33
CA THR A 106 -8.20 9.41 -7.71
C THR A 106 -9.14 10.61 -7.60
N LYS A 107 -10.35 10.51 -8.17
CA LYS A 107 -11.37 11.56 -8.08
C LYS A 107 -11.79 11.84 -6.63
N GLU A 108 -11.92 10.82 -5.80
CA GLU A 108 -12.21 11.02 -4.37
C GLU A 108 -11.06 11.73 -3.67
N PHE A 109 -9.82 11.34 -3.96
CA PHE A 109 -8.65 11.98 -3.37
C PHE A 109 -8.57 13.47 -3.75
N GLU A 110 -8.84 13.82 -4.99
CA GLU A 110 -8.95 15.22 -5.46
C GLU A 110 -10.02 16.00 -4.68
N LYS A 111 -11.20 15.41 -4.48
CA LYS A 111 -12.27 16.02 -3.66
C LYS A 111 -11.86 16.19 -2.21
N LEU A 112 -11.15 15.21 -1.64
CA LEU A 112 -10.64 15.29 -0.27
C LEU A 112 -9.61 16.41 -0.14
N LEU A 113 -8.66 16.50 -1.07
CA LEU A 113 -7.66 17.57 -1.12
C LEU A 113 -8.35 18.93 -1.21
N ASP A 114 -9.29 19.09 -2.15
CA ASP A 114 -10.00 20.35 -2.34
C ASP A 114 -10.77 20.74 -1.06
N ARG A 115 -11.58 19.82 -0.52
CA ARG A 115 -12.39 20.07 0.68
C ARG A 115 -11.55 20.36 1.92
N LYS A 116 -10.49 19.59 2.17
CA LYS A 116 -9.72 19.68 3.41
C LYS A 116 -8.63 20.75 3.37
N LEU A 117 -8.13 21.11 2.17
CA LEU A 117 -7.17 22.19 2.03
C LEU A 117 -7.85 23.56 1.84
N THR A 118 -9.10 23.64 1.42
CA THR A 118 -9.79 24.95 1.32
C THR A 118 -10.22 25.44 2.70
N LYS A 119 -9.82 26.67 3.04
CA LYS A 119 -10.27 27.38 4.24
C LYS A 119 -11.66 28.00 4.02
N PRO A 120 -12.38 28.40 5.09
CA PRO A 120 -13.66 29.13 4.94
C PRO A 120 -13.56 30.41 4.10
N ASP A 121 -12.38 31.04 4.06
CA ASP A 121 -12.10 32.22 3.26
C ASP A 121 -11.65 31.91 1.81
N GLY A 122 -11.73 30.65 1.38
CA GLY A 122 -11.34 30.20 0.04
C GLY A 122 -9.84 29.98 -0.17
N ARG A 123 -8.96 30.42 0.75
CA ARG A 123 -7.51 30.20 0.61
C ARG A 123 -7.14 28.74 0.83
N LYS A 124 -6.10 28.25 0.15
CA LYS A 124 -5.58 26.90 0.36
C LYS A 124 -4.65 26.83 1.57
N ARG A 125 -4.81 25.78 2.39
CA ARG A 125 -3.89 25.37 3.45
C ARG A 125 -2.63 24.79 2.82
N LYS A 126 -1.51 24.95 3.52
CA LYS A 126 -0.30 24.15 3.28
C LYS A 126 -0.53 22.72 3.77
N VAL A 127 0.32 21.80 3.35
CA VAL A 127 0.32 20.42 3.86
C VAL A 127 1.28 20.25 5.03
N PHE A 128 0.91 19.39 5.96
CA PHE A 128 1.76 18.84 7.00
C PHE A 128 2.17 17.43 6.61
N LEU A 129 3.46 17.11 6.73
CA LEU A 129 4.04 15.81 6.42
C LEU A 129 4.67 15.21 7.67
N ARG A 130 4.42 13.93 7.90
CA ARG A 130 5.07 13.14 8.95
C ARG A 130 5.59 11.84 8.37
N THR A 131 6.90 11.63 8.42
CA THR A 131 7.54 10.38 7.98
C THR A 131 7.42 9.27 9.02
N ALA A 132 7.70 8.03 8.61
CA ALA A 132 7.92 6.90 9.50
C ALA A 132 9.42 6.68 9.73
N ASP A 133 9.77 5.56 10.39
CA ASP A 133 11.17 5.21 10.65
C ASP A 133 11.98 5.05 9.36
N GLU A 134 11.37 4.45 8.33
CA GLU A 134 11.90 4.51 6.96
C GLU A 134 11.34 5.76 6.25
N ASN A 135 12.24 6.69 5.89
CA ASN A 135 11.85 7.96 5.27
C ASN A 135 11.60 7.85 3.76
N PHE A 136 12.33 6.96 3.06
CA PHE A 136 12.23 6.77 1.63
C PHE A 136 12.07 5.30 1.29
N ASP A 137 11.25 4.98 0.29
CA ASP A 137 11.25 3.64 -0.27
C ASP A 137 12.35 3.46 -1.32
N GLN A 138 12.62 2.21 -1.72
CA GLN A 138 13.60 1.82 -2.76
C GLN A 138 13.44 2.55 -4.10
N TYR A 139 12.32 3.25 -4.29
CA TYR A 139 11.97 4.00 -5.48
C TYR A 139 12.17 5.52 -5.30
N GLY A 140 12.75 5.97 -4.19
CA GLY A 140 13.09 7.38 -3.97
C GLY A 140 11.88 8.25 -3.64
N ARG A 141 10.75 7.63 -3.26
CA ARG A 141 9.55 8.34 -2.83
C ARG A 141 9.59 8.59 -1.34
N LEU A 142 9.18 9.78 -0.91
CA LEU A 142 8.99 10.09 0.50
C LEU A 142 7.84 9.23 1.07
N LEU A 143 8.11 8.51 2.15
CA LEU A 143 7.11 7.75 2.89
C LEU A 143 6.51 8.63 3.99
N ALA A 144 5.25 9.06 3.82
CA ALA A 144 4.64 9.98 4.76
C ALA A 144 3.14 9.80 4.99
N TYR A 145 2.71 10.24 6.17
CA TYR A 145 1.34 10.65 6.45
C TYR A 145 1.17 12.12 6.08
N ILE A 146 0.11 12.43 5.34
CA ILE A 146 -0.16 13.78 4.82
C ILE A 146 -1.45 14.30 5.44
N ALA A 147 -1.45 15.54 5.93
CA ALA A 147 -2.64 16.20 6.45
C ALA A 147 -2.64 17.70 6.09
N PRO A 148 -3.76 18.41 6.20
CA PRO A 148 -3.74 19.86 6.18
C PRO A 148 -2.90 20.42 7.35
N SER A 149 -2.12 21.46 7.10
CA SER A 149 -1.40 22.18 8.14
C SER A 149 -2.35 23.14 8.86
N TYR A 150 -2.85 22.72 10.02
CA TYR A 150 -3.71 23.53 10.89
C TYR A 150 -2.90 24.46 11.81
N THR A 151 -3.40 25.66 12.03
CA THR A 151 -2.89 26.60 13.03
C THR A 151 -3.16 26.12 14.45
N LYS A 152 -2.49 26.70 15.46
CA LYS A 152 -2.73 26.34 16.87
C LYS A 152 -4.19 26.52 17.27
N THR A 153 -4.81 27.63 16.86
CA THR A 153 -6.23 27.92 17.12
C THR A 153 -7.15 26.86 16.54
N GLU A 154 -6.92 26.47 15.28
CA GLU A 154 -7.71 25.41 14.63
C GLU A 154 -7.51 24.04 15.28
N ARG A 155 -6.28 23.68 15.64
CA ARG A 155 -6.00 22.41 16.32
C ARG A 155 -6.67 22.31 17.69
N ASN A 156 -6.88 23.44 18.37
CA ASN A 156 -7.59 23.47 19.65
C ASN A 156 -9.12 23.35 19.46
N ALA A 157 -9.64 23.74 18.29
CA ALA A 157 -11.07 23.71 17.99
C ALA A 157 -11.53 22.41 17.31
N LEU A 158 -10.62 21.76 16.58
CA LEU A 158 -10.90 20.53 15.85
C LEU A 158 -10.65 19.30 16.73
N SER A 159 -11.52 18.32 16.62
CA SER A 159 -11.29 16.99 17.17
C SER A 159 -10.12 16.28 16.48
N TYR A 160 -9.62 15.23 17.14
CA TYR A 160 -8.56 14.40 16.59
C TYR A 160 -8.90 13.81 15.21
N LYS A 161 -10.15 13.38 15.04
CA LYS A 161 -10.65 12.81 13.78
C LYS A 161 -10.83 13.87 12.70
N GLU A 162 -11.21 15.09 13.04
CA GLU A 162 -11.34 16.16 12.04
C GLU A 162 -9.99 16.58 11.45
N MET A 163 -8.92 16.44 12.23
CA MET A 163 -7.53 16.61 11.82
C MET A 163 -6.92 15.37 11.12
N ALA A 164 -7.76 14.42 10.68
CA ALA A 164 -7.32 13.20 10.02
C ALA A 164 -6.38 13.45 8.83
N THR A 165 -5.46 12.51 8.66
CA THR A 165 -4.59 12.44 7.48
C THR A 165 -5.39 12.04 6.26
N PHE A 166 -4.93 12.45 5.08
CA PHE A 166 -5.49 11.98 3.82
C PHE A 166 -5.38 10.46 3.67
N ASN A 167 -4.35 9.85 4.25
CA ASN A 167 -4.19 8.40 4.32
C ASN A 167 -5.41 7.75 4.99
N LEU A 168 -5.79 8.24 6.17
CA LEU A 168 -6.95 7.76 6.92
C LEU A 168 -8.26 8.07 6.18
N LEU A 169 -8.39 9.27 5.61
CA LEU A 169 -9.61 9.67 4.88
C LEU A 169 -9.86 8.82 3.62
N MET A 170 -8.81 8.39 2.93
CA MET A 170 -8.93 7.44 1.81
C MET A 170 -9.41 6.06 2.26
N ILE A 171 -9.01 5.62 3.47
CA ILE A 171 -9.47 4.37 4.06
C ILE A 171 -10.93 4.50 4.51
N GLU A 172 -11.27 5.60 5.19
CA GLU A 172 -12.63 5.87 5.69
C GLU A 172 -13.65 5.96 4.55
N SER A 173 -13.27 6.51 3.39
CA SER A 173 -14.14 6.56 2.21
C SER A 173 -14.31 5.20 1.50
N GLY A 174 -13.50 4.20 1.86
CA GLY A 174 -13.49 2.88 1.25
C GLY A 174 -12.80 2.81 -0.11
N TRP A 175 -12.08 3.86 -0.52
CA TRP A 175 -11.29 3.86 -1.77
C TRP A 175 -9.81 3.48 -1.56
N GLY A 176 -9.37 3.36 -0.31
CA GLY A 176 -8.10 2.75 0.07
C GLY A 176 -8.33 1.59 1.04
N ALA A 177 -7.57 0.51 0.89
CA ALA A 177 -7.48 -0.54 1.89
C ALA A 177 -6.49 -0.16 2.99
N SER A 178 -6.77 -0.57 4.24
CA SER A 178 -5.78 -0.50 5.32
C SER A 178 -4.58 -1.40 4.97
N PHE A 179 -3.39 -0.83 4.98
CA PHE A 179 -2.16 -1.53 4.60
C PHE A 179 -0.94 -1.10 5.43
N PRO A 180 -1.01 -1.10 6.78
CA PRO A 180 0.14 -0.82 7.62
C PRO A 180 1.20 -1.92 7.49
N ILE A 181 2.48 -1.53 7.52
CA ILE A 181 3.62 -2.43 7.39
C ILE A 181 4.61 -2.16 8.52
N TYR A 182 4.95 -3.20 9.29
CA TYR A 182 6.00 -3.13 10.32
C TYR A 182 7.39 -3.01 9.66
N PRO A 183 8.33 -2.20 10.21
CA PRO A 183 8.25 -1.48 11.49
C PRO A 183 7.54 -0.11 11.45
N SER A 184 7.17 0.38 10.27
CA SER A 184 6.58 1.72 10.06
C SER A 184 5.09 1.81 10.45
N LEU A 185 4.76 1.45 11.69
CA LEU A 185 3.39 1.46 12.21
C LEU A 185 2.98 2.84 12.75
N PRO A 186 1.70 3.23 12.61
CA PRO A 186 1.14 4.38 13.32
C PRO A 186 1.26 4.22 14.85
N LYS A 187 1.15 5.33 15.58
CA LYS A 187 1.02 5.27 17.05
C LYS A 187 -0.27 4.54 17.43
N TYR A 188 -0.32 3.96 18.62
CA TYR A 188 -1.47 3.17 19.10
C TYR A 188 -2.83 3.83 18.83
N LYS A 189 -3.01 5.09 19.26
CA LYS A 189 -4.27 5.83 19.02
C LYS A 189 -4.64 5.97 17.55
N ASP A 190 -3.64 6.10 16.67
CA ASP A 190 -3.84 6.19 15.22
C ASP A 190 -4.17 4.83 14.63
N LEU A 191 -3.59 3.76 15.17
CA LEU A 191 -3.88 2.39 14.77
C LEU A 191 -5.32 1.98 15.14
N VAL A 192 -5.80 2.38 16.32
CA VAL A 192 -7.21 2.20 16.71
C VAL A 192 -8.14 2.92 15.72
N LEU A 193 -7.86 4.19 15.42
CA LEU A 193 -8.66 4.98 14.49
C LEU A 193 -8.63 4.42 13.06
N LEU A 194 -7.47 3.95 12.61
CA LEU A 194 -7.27 3.28 11.31
C LEU A 194 -8.14 2.01 11.21
N GLN A 195 -8.09 1.16 12.24
CA GLN A 195 -8.84 -0.10 12.28
C GLN A 195 -10.34 0.17 12.28
N GLU A 196 -10.81 1.13 13.07
CA GLU A 196 -12.22 1.50 13.12
C GLU A 196 -12.71 2.03 11.77
N ALA A 197 -11.98 2.95 11.15
CA ALA A 197 -12.30 3.50 9.84
C ALA A 197 -12.35 2.41 8.76
N ALA A 198 -11.35 1.52 8.74
CA ALA A 198 -11.28 0.42 7.79
C ALA A 198 -12.42 -0.60 8.00
N LYS A 199 -12.74 -0.92 9.25
CA LYS A 199 -13.84 -1.83 9.61
C LYS A 199 -15.18 -1.26 9.17
N ASN A 200 -15.42 0.02 9.41
CA ASN A 200 -16.64 0.71 9.01
C ASN A 200 -16.78 0.75 7.49
N ALA A 201 -15.72 1.15 6.76
CA ALA A 201 -15.73 1.17 5.30
C ALA A 201 -15.99 -0.22 4.69
N PHE A 202 -15.37 -1.26 5.25
CA PHE A 202 -15.58 -2.64 4.80
C PHE A 202 -17.01 -3.13 5.07
N ASN A 203 -17.49 -3.01 6.31
CA ASN A 203 -18.81 -3.51 6.71
C ASN A 203 -19.96 -2.77 6.00
N ASN A 204 -19.82 -1.45 5.82
CA ASN A 204 -20.81 -0.62 5.11
C ASN A 204 -20.65 -0.69 3.58
N LYS A 205 -19.71 -1.49 3.08
CA LYS A 205 -19.41 -1.63 1.65
C LYS A 205 -19.17 -0.26 1.00
N SER A 206 -18.36 0.59 1.61
CA SER A 206 -18.02 1.92 1.11
C SER A 206 -17.01 1.85 -0.04
N GLY A 207 -17.04 2.83 -0.96
CA GLY A 207 -16.07 2.93 -2.05
C GLY A 207 -15.92 1.63 -2.87
N ALA A 208 -14.69 1.13 -2.98
CA ALA A 208 -14.37 -0.10 -3.71
C ALA A 208 -15.01 -1.35 -3.07
N TRP A 209 -15.29 -1.35 -1.77
CA TRP A 209 -15.90 -2.48 -1.07
C TRP A 209 -17.36 -2.75 -1.47
N LYS A 210 -17.99 -1.85 -2.23
CA LYS A 210 -19.31 -2.09 -2.87
C LYS A 210 -19.31 -3.33 -3.73
N ASN A 211 -18.22 -3.58 -4.44
CA ASN A 211 -18.08 -4.74 -5.29
C ASN A 211 -17.42 -5.89 -4.51
N PRO A 212 -18.09 -7.05 -4.32
CA PRO A 212 -17.50 -8.18 -3.60
C PRO A 212 -16.29 -8.80 -4.31
N ASN A 213 -16.12 -8.54 -5.62
CA ASN A 213 -15.01 -9.04 -6.42
C ASN A 213 -13.79 -8.11 -6.41
N THR A 214 -13.83 -7.03 -5.62
CA THR A 214 -12.69 -6.13 -5.42
C THR A 214 -11.45 -6.89 -4.95
N LEU A 215 -10.35 -6.66 -5.64
CA LEU A 215 -9.00 -6.96 -5.17
C LEU A 215 -8.46 -5.68 -4.50
N THR A 216 -7.79 -5.83 -3.37
CA THR A 216 -6.93 -4.73 -2.87
C THR A 216 -5.79 -4.47 -3.86
N GLY A 217 -5.13 -3.32 -3.82
CA GLY A 217 -3.95 -3.07 -4.67
C GLY A 217 -2.88 -4.14 -4.48
N TYR A 218 -2.65 -4.59 -3.25
CA TYR A 218 -1.74 -5.68 -2.90
C TYR A 218 -2.15 -6.99 -3.57
N GLU A 219 -3.42 -7.37 -3.46
CA GLU A 219 -3.97 -8.57 -4.11
C GLU A 219 -3.83 -8.50 -5.63
N PHE A 220 -4.13 -7.36 -6.25
CA PHE A 220 -3.98 -7.16 -7.69
C PHE A 220 -2.54 -7.39 -8.16
N ARG A 221 -1.58 -6.74 -7.50
CA ARG A 221 -0.15 -6.86 -7.81
C ARG A 221 0.35 -8.29 -7.61
N MET A 222 -0.14 -8.96 -6.57
CA MET A 222 0.18 -10.34 -6.25
C MET A 222 -0.36 -11.31 -7.31
N CYS A 223 -1.62 -11.16 -7.75
CA CYS A 223 -2.22 -11.97 -8.82
C CYS A 223 -1.44 -11.86 -10.12
N HIS A 224 -0.98 -10.66 -10.49
CA HIS A 224 -0.12 -10.48 -11.66
C HIS A 224 1.22 -11.21 -11.54
N ARG A 225 1.88 -11.16 -10.36
CA ARG A 225 3.11 -11.92 -10.14
C ARG A 225 2.86 -13.44 -10.17
N LEU A 226 1.78 -13.91 -9.56
CA LEU A 226 1.40 -15.32 -9.57
C LEU A 226 1.12 -15.81 -11.00
N TRP A 227 0.42 -15.01 -11.82
CA TRP A 227 0.21 -15.32 -13.24
C TRP A 227 1.54 -15.50 -13.97
N LYS A 228 2.50 -14.57 -13.80
CA LYS A 228 3.83 -14.69 -14.44
C LYS A 228 4.55 -15.98 -14.05
N VAL A 229 4.54 -16.35 -12.77
CA VAL A 229 5.18 -17.58 -12.30
C VAL A 229 4.45 -18.82 -12.83
N THR A 230 3.12 -18.80 -12.81
CA THR A 230 2.31 -19.94 -13.27
C THR A 230 2.45 -20.16 -14.78
N LYS A 231 2.47 -19.08 -15.57
CA LYS A 231 2.68 -19.14 -17.01
C LYS A 231 3.97 -19.89 -17.35
N LYS A 232 5.09 -19.52 -16.71
CA LYS A 232 6.39 -20.20 -16.86
C LYS A 232 6.29 -21.70 -16.54
N LEU A 233 5.66 -22.06 -15.42
CA LEU A 233 5.50 -23.47 -15.03
C LEU A 233 4.64 -24.27 -16.03
N VAL A 234 3.56 -23.67 -16.54
CA VAL A 234 2.68 -24.30 -17.54
C VAL A 234 3.38 -24.44 -18.89
N ASP A 235 4.28 -23.50 -19.23
CA ASP A 235 5.11 -23.55 -20.44
C ASP A 235 6.29 -24.54 -20.33
N GLY A 236 6.48 -25.16 -19.16
CA GLY A 236 7.50 -26.20 -18.92
C GLY A 236 8.82 -25.67 -18.35
N ASP A 237 8.90 -24.40 -17.94
CA ASP A 237 10.10 -23.86 -17.32
C ASP A 237 10.37 -24.54 -15.97
N ASN A 238 11.64 -24.87 -15.71
CA ASN A 238 12.09 -25.33 -14.41
C ASN A 238 12.47 -24.13 -13.53
N LEU A 239 11.64 -23.82 -12.54
CA LEU A 239 11.86 -22.70 -11.60
C LEU A 239 12.42 -23.20 -10.28
N ASN A 240 13.40 -22.48 -9.73
CA ASN A 240 13.84 -22.74 -8.36
C ASN A 240 12.77 -22.30 -7.35
N SER A 241 12.92 -22.73 -6.09
CA SER A 241 11.94 -22.44 -5.03
C SER A 241 11.71 -20.94 -4.82
N TYR A 242 12.75 -20.11 -4.91
CA TYR A 242 12.63 -18.67 -4.75
C TYR A 242 11.79 -18.04 -5.87
N GLU A 243 12.03 -18.42 -7.13
CA GLU A 243 11.22 -17.97 -8.27
C GLU A 243 9.77 -18.47 -8.19
N LYS A 244 9.58 -19.72 -7.76
CA LYS A 244 8.26 -20.36 -7.67
C LYS A 244 7.37 -19.75 -6.60
N TYR A 245 7.92 -19.31 -5.48
CA TYR A 245 7.15 -18.84 -4.32
C TYR A 245 7.32 -17.34 -4.02
N GLY A 246 8.28 -16.64 -4.64
CA GLY A 246 8.54 -15.21 -4.43
C GLY A 246 7.47 -14.25 -4.97
N TRP A 247 6.36 -14.75 -5.52
CA TRP A 247 5.23 -13.90 -5.93
C TRP A 247 4.49 -13.31 -4.72
N VAL A 248 4.65 -13.89 -3.53
CA VAL A 248 4.09 -13.45 -2.25
C VAL A 248 5.10 -13.67 -1.12
N GLU A 249 5.42 -12.60 -0.39
CA GLU A 249 6.53 -12.63 0.58
C GLU A 249 6.14 -12.07 1.95
N ARG A 250 5.11 -11.23 2.02
CA ARG A 250 4.80 -10.55 3.29
C ARG A 250 4.00 -11.47 4.19
N TYR A 251 4.50 -11.67 5.39
CA TYR A 251 3.73 -12.19 6.50
C TYR A 251 2.63 -11.20 6.86
N CYS A 252 1.55 -11.72 7.46
CA CYS A 252 0.45 -10.90 7.93
C CYS A 252 0.10 -11.32 9.35
N PHE A 253 -0.10 -10.39 10.26
CA PHE A 253 -0.70 -10.70 11.56
C PHE A 253 -2.04 -10.00 11.74
N ASP A 254 -2.91 -10.61 12.54
CA ASP A 254 -4.16 -9.97 12.98
C ASP A 254 -3.86 -9.09 14.20
N MET A 255 -4.07 -7.78 14.05
CA MET A 255 -3.78 -6.82 15.12
C MET A 255 -4.66 -6.99 16.38
N THR A 256 -5.71 -7.79 16.32
CA THR A 256 -6.66 -8.03 17.42
C THR A 256 -6.39 -9.34 18.17
N THR A 257 -5.76 -10.33 17.53
CA THR A 257 -5.41 -11.63 18.15
C THR A 257 -3.91 -11.81 18.35
N LEU A 258 -3.08 -10.99 17.68
CA LEU A 258 -1.62 -11.11 17.60
C LEU A 258 -1.14 -12.41 16.91
N THR A 259 -2.04 -13.11 16.23
CA THR A 259 -1.70 -14.31 15.45
C THR A 259 -0.98 -13.89 14.17
N ILE A 260 0.21 -14.44 13.93
CA ILE A 260 0.97 -14.28 12.68
C ILE A 260 0.67 -15.43 11.72
N TYR A 261 0.52 -15.08 10.45
CA TYR A 261 0.21 -15.99 9.36
C TYR A 261 1.30 -15.93 8.29
N GLU A 262 1.56 -17.07 7.67
CA GLU A 262 2.47 -17.19 6.54
C GLU A 262 1.97 -16.35 5.34
N PRO A 263 2.85 -16.02 4.36
CA PRO A 263 2.50 -15.12 3.28
C PRO A 263 1.28 -15.50 2.45
N GLN A 264 0.98 -16.80 2.32
CA GLN A 264 -0.22 -17.27 1.60
C GLN A 264 -1.46 -17.40 2.48
N GLU A 265 -1.38 -17.06 3.77
CA GLU A 265 -2.47 -17.24 4.73
C GLU A 265 -3.07 -15.91 5.20
N TYR A 266 -2.56 -14.76 4.70
CA TYR A 266 -3.09 -13.44 5.02
C TYR A 266 -4.60 -13.27 4.75
N TYR A 267 -5.17 -14.09 3.85
CA TYR A 267 -6.60 -14.05 3.52
C TYR A 267 -7.49 -14.47 4.70
N LYS A 268 -6.95 -15.24 5.66
CA LYS A 268 -7.63 -15.62 6.91
C LYS A 268 -7.91 -14.41 7.80
N VAL A 269 -7.06 -13.38 7.70
CA VAL A 269 -7.21 -12.12 8.44
C VAL A 269 -8.14 -11.17 7.67
N LYS A 270 -9.11 -10.59 8.37
CA LYS A 270 -10.03 -9.61 7.76
C LYS A 270 -9.25 -8.37 7.30
N PRO A 271 -9.58 -7.76 6.13
CA PRO A 271 -8.80 -6.66 5.56
C PRO A 271 -8.49 -5.51 6.52
N TYR A 272 -9.43 -5.18 7.42
CA TYR A 272 -9.28 -4.10 8.40
C TYR A 272 -8.43 -4.45 9.63
N ASN A 273 -8.10 -5.73 9.85
CA ASN A 273 -7.25 -6.20 10.94
C ASN A 273 -5.81 -6.53 10.50
N ARG A 274 -5.52 -6.48 9.18
CA ARG A 274 -4.22 -6.88 8.63
C ARG A 274 -3.12 -5.89 9.00
N ILE A 275 -2.01 -6.39 9.49
CA ILE A 275 -0.71 -5.71 9.50
C ILE A 275 0.31 -6.60 8.81
N PHE A 276 1.01 -6.05 7.83
CA PHE A 276 2.01 -6.80 7.07
C PHE A 276 3.41 -6.65 7.66
N ILE A 277 4.22 -7.69 7.49
CA ILE A 277 5.62 -7.72 7.92
C ILE A 277 6.48 -8.21 6.75
N TRP A 278 7.60 -7.55 6.50
CA TRP A 278 8.60 -8.05 5.56
C TRP A 278 9.32 -9.27 6.14
N PRO A 279 9.73 -10.27 5.34
CA PRO A 279 10.47 -11.44 5.83
C PRO A 279 11.66 -11.10 6.73
N LYS A 280 12.44 -10.08 6.35
CA LYS A 280 13.62 -9.61 7.11
C LYS A 280 13.28 -9.13 8.54
N ASP A 281 12.04 -8.70 8.76
CA ASP A 281 11.60 -8.07 10.00
C ASP A 281 10.78 -9.00 10.90
N VAL A 282 10.46 -10.23 10.45
CA VAL A 282 9.57 -11.17 11.16
C VAL A 282 10.10 -11.50 12.56
N HIS A 283 11.38 -11.87 12.66
CA HIS A 283 11.97 -12.24 13.95
C HIS A 283 11.87 -11.10 14.97
N LEU A 284 12.15 -9.86 14.54
CA LEU A 284 12.03 -8.67 15.38
C LEU A 284 10.57 -8.38 15.75
N ALA A 285 9.64 -8.52 14.79
CA ALA A 285 8.22 -8.29 15.01
C ALA A 285 7.64 -9.28 16.04
N VAL A 286 7.98 -10.57 15.94
CA VAL A 286 7.54 -11.60 16.89
C VAL A 286 7.94 -11.25 18.32
N GLY A 287 9.21 -10.91 18.54
CA GLY A 287 9.70 -10.55 19.87
C GLY A 287 9.16 -9.21 20.39
N LYS A 288 9.07 -8.18 19.54
CA LYS A 288 8.66 -6.83 19.98
C LYS A 288 7.16 -6.66 20.14
N LEU A 289 6.35 -7.40 19.37
CA LEU A 289 4.89 -7.29 19.37
C LEU A 289 4.21 -8.47 20.08
N ASN A 290 4.98 -9.43 20.60
CA ASN A 290 4.48 -10.66 21.22
C ASN A 290 3.55 -11.46 20.29
N LEU A 291 3.95 -11.60 19.02
CA LEU A 291 3.16 -12.34 18.04
C LEU A 291 3.20 -13.83 18.32
N LYS A 292 2.11 -14.51 18.01
CA LYS A 292 1.94 -15.95 18.24
C LYS A 292 1.67 -16.67 16.92
N PRO A 293 2.17 -17.90 16.72
CA PRO A 293 1.78 -18.70 15.57
C PRO A 293 0.26 -18.98 15.59
N GLU A 294 -0.27 -19.40 14.43
CA GLU A 294 -1.61 -20.01 14.37
C GLU A 294 -1.61 -21.34 15.15
N ASP A 295 -2.64 -21.57 15.96
CA ASP A 295 -2.84 -22.80 16.73
C ASP A 295 -3.10 -24.02 15.83
#